data_AF-A0A7C1TVP4-F1
#
_entry.id   AF-A0A7C1TVP4-F1
#
_cell.length_a   1.000
_cell.length_b   1.000
_cell.length_c   1.000
_cell.angle_alpha   90.00
_cell.angle_beta   90.00
_cell.angle_gamma   90.00
#
_symmetry.space_group_name_H-M   'P 1'
#
loop_
_entity.id
_entity.type
_entity.pdbx_description
1 polymer ?
#
loop_
_entity_poly.entity_id
_entity_poly.type
_entity_poly.pdbx_seq_one_letter_code
_entity_poly.pdbx_strand_id
1 'polypeptide(L)' 'MANQKIVSCPNCGKDVVWNKASPWRPFCCKRCKLIDLGDWAGETHRIKGETLMPENFFDPNDSE' A
#
# COMPACT_ATOMS: atom_id res chain seq x y z
N MET A 1 1.56 31.55 13.49
CA MET A 1 2.31 30.82 12.44
C MET A 1 1.54 29.55 12.14
N ALA A 2 1.15 29.31 10.88
CA ALA A 2 0.36 28.13 10.54
C ALA A 2 1.27 26.89 10.63
N ASN A 3 0.95 25.97 11.54
CA ASN A 3 1.63 24.68 11.63
C ASN A 3 1.19 23.83 10.42
N GLN A 4 1.94 23.90 9.32
CA GLN A 4 1.65 23.14 8.10
C GLN A 4 2.12 21.69 8.29
N LYS A 5 1.17 20.76 8.32
CA LYS A 5 1.47 19.32 8.35
C LYS A 5 2.15 18.91 7.04
N ILE A 6 3.33 18.30 7.13
CA ILE A 6 4.06 17.71 6.01
C ILE A 6 4.01 16.19 6.16
N VAL A 7 3.82 15.48 5.06
CA VAL A 7 3.86 14.01 4.99
C VAL A 7 4.79 13.56 3.87
N SER A 8 5.36 12.37 3.98
CA SER A 8 6.17 11.78 2.93
C SER A 8 5.29 11.06 1.89
N CYS A 9 5.60 11.24 0.60
CA CYS A 9 4.94 10.53 -0.49
C CYS A 9 5.21 9.02 -0.39
N PRO A 10 4.19 8.15 -0.28
CA PRO A 10 4.41 6.71 -0.10
C PRO A 10 5.21 6.05 -1.23
N ASN A 11 5.07 6.56 -2.45
CA ASN A 11 5.70 5.99 -3.64
C ASN A 11 7.17 6.41 -3.82
N CYS A 12 7.56 7.62 -3.41
CA CYS A 12 8.88 8.18 -3.78
C CYS A 12 9.59 8.94 -2.67
N GLY A 13 8.98 9.04 -1.48
CA GLY A 13 9.56 9.67 -0.30
C GLY A 13 9.53 11.20 -0.27
N LYS A 14 9.19 11.88 -1.37
CA LYS A 14 9.17 13.35 -1.43
C LYS A 14 8.15 13.95 -0.45
N ASP A 15 8.53 15.03 0.22
CA ASP A 15 7.66 15.78 1.13
C ASP A 15 6.46 16.43 0.41
N VAL A 16 5.30 16.33 1.04
CA VAL A 16 4.02 16.86 0.57
C VAL A 16 3.36 17.66 1.68
N VAL A 17 3.02 18.90 1.38
CA VAL A 17 2.26 19.75 2.32
C VAL A 17 0.79 19.32 2.34
N TRP A 18 0.23 19.13 3.54
CA TRP A 18 -1.15 18.70 3.73
C TRP A 18 -2.14 19.88 3.67
N ASN A 19 -2.32 20.50 2.50
CA ASN A 19 -3.23 21.64 2.30
C ASN A 19 -3.89 21.68 0.91
N LYS A 20 -5.08 22.25 0.70
CA LYS A 20 -5.85 22.16 -0.58
C LYS A 20 -5.04 22.32 -1.89
N ALA A 21 -3.93 23.05 -1.92
CA ALA A 21 -3.02 23.18 -3.06
C ALA A 21 -2.29 21.90 -3.52
N SER A 22 -2.18 20.83 -2.72
CA SER A 22 -1.60 19.54 -3.17
C SER A 22 -2.67 18.48 -3.51
N PRO A 23 -3.29 18.53 -4.70
CA PRO A 23 -4.53 17.77 -5.01
C PRO A 23 -4.38 16.24 -4.95
N TRP A 24 -3.15 15.73 -4.99
CA TRP A 24 -2.85 14.30 -5.01
C TRP A 24 -2.37 13.73 -3.68
N ARG A 25 -2.38 14.52 -2.60
CA ARG A 25 -1.95 14.06 -1.26
C ARG A 25 -2.62 12.72 -0.88
N PRO A 26 -1.90 11.75 -0.28
CA PRO A 26 -0.53 11.87 0.25
C PRO A 26 0.58 11.83 -0.80
N PHE A 27 0.25 11.64 -2.09
CA PHE A 27 1.24 11.58 -3.16
C PHE A 27 1.70 12.96 -3.63
N CYS A 28 2.97 13.07 -4.03
CA CYS A 28 3.52 14.32 -4.52
C CYS A 28 2.97 14.73 -5.91
N CYS A 29 2.43 13.78 -6.69
CA CYS A 29 1.86 14.04 -8.00
C CYS A 29 0.91 12.91 -8.46
N LYS A 30 0.18 13.15 -9.56
CA LYS A 30 -0.73 12.16 -10.18
C LYS A 30 -0.03 10.86 -10.55
N ARG A 31 1.22 10.94 -11.05
CA ARG A 31 2.01 9.76 -11.44
C ARG A 31 2.25 8.83 -10.24
N CYS A 32 2.70 9.35 -9.11
CA CYS A 32 2.93 8.54 -7.91
C CYS A 32 1.63 7.90 -7.38
N LYS A 33 0.49 8.59 -7.46
CA LYS A 33 -0.81 8.00 -7.13
C LYS A 33 -1.16 6.80 -8.03
N LEU A 34 -0.87 6.90 -9.33
CA LEU A 34 -1.20 5.84 -10.29
C LEU A 34 -0.27 4.64 -10.22
N ILE A 35 1.02 4.87 -9.90
CA ILE A 35 1.98 3.77 -9.68
C ILE A 35 1.55 2.96 -8.45
N ASP A 36 1.29 3.64 -7.32
CA ASP A 36 0.82 2.99 -6.09
C ASP A 36 -0.43 2.14 -6.35
N LEU A 37 -1.42 2.70 -7.06
CA LEU A 37 -2.61 1.95 -7.50
C LEU A 37 -2.27 0.73 -8.36
N GLY A 38 -1.29 0.85 -9.27
CA GLY A 38 -0.81 -0.23 -10.11
C GLY A 38 -0.12 -1.34 -9.31
N ASP A 39 0.68 -0.99 -8.30
CA ASP A 39 1.37 -1.94 -7.44
C ASP A 39 0.40 -2.76 -6.58
N TRP A 40 -0.73 -2.16 -6.16
CA TRP A 40 -1.83 -2.89 -5.54
C TRP A 40 -2.55 -3.81 -6.53
N ALA A 41 -2.88 -3.31 -7.72
CA ALA A 41 -3.55 -4.11 -8.75
C ALA A 41 -2.68 -5.28 -9.24
N GLY A 42 -1.36 -5.14 -9.22
CA GLY A 42 -0.38 -6.15 -9.61
C GLY A 42 0.13 -7.03 -8.47
N GLU A 43 -0.46 -6.95 -7.28
CA GLU A 43 -0.07 -7.75 -6.08
C GLU A 43 1.39 -7.56 -5.63
N THR A 44 2.07 -6.51 -6.10
CA THR A 44 3.39 -6.10 -5.61
C THR A 44 3.29 -5.64 -4.16
N HIS A 45 2.23 -4.89 -3.83
CA HIS A 45 1.86 -4.59 -2.46
C HIS A 45 0.99 -5.72 -1.88
N ARG A 46 1.51 -6.39 -0.85
CA ARG A 46 0.81 -7.43 -0.12
C ARG A 46 1.05 -7.34 1.37
N ILE A 47 0.01 -7.62 2.15
CA ILE A 47 0.10 -7.78 3.60
C ILE A 47 0.29 -9.27 3.86
N LYS A 48 1.30 -9.63 4.67
CA LYS A 48 1.50 -11.02 5.06
C LYS A 48 0.31 -11.47 5.90
N GLY A 49 -0.40 -12.51 5.43
CA GLY A 49 -1.38 -13.22 6.22
C GLY A 49 -0.72 -14.25 7.14
N GLU A 50 -1.43 -14.65 8.18
CA GLU A 50 -1.12 -15.88 8.91
C GLU A 50 -1.41 -17.08 8.02
N THR A 51 -0.59 -18.13 8.12
CA THR A 51 -0.87 -19.39 7.43
C THR A 51 -2.17 -19.97 7.97
N LEU A 52 -3.20 -20.01 7.13
CA LEU A 52 -4.52 -20.55 7.51
C LEU A 52 -4.54 -22.08 7.59
N MET A 53 -3.42 -22.74 7.31
CA MET A 53 -3.26 -24.19 7.44
C MET A 53 -2.45 -24.55 8.69
N PRO A 54 -3.09 -25.00 9.79
CA PRO A 54 -2.44 -25.87 10.75
C PRO A 54 -1.73 -27.02 10.03
N GLU A 55 -0.51 -27.32 10.47
CA GLU A 55 0.33 -28.41 9.94
C GLU A 55 -0.32 -29.80 10.00
N ASN A 56 -1.48 -29.94 10.65
CA ASN A 56 -2.22 -31.18 10.83
C ASN A 56 -3.52 -31.28 10.00
N PHE A 57 -3.69 -30.46 8.96
CA PHE A 57 -4.74 -30.75 7.97
C PHE A 57 -4.35 -31.98 7.15
N PHE A 58 -4.68 -33.16 7.67
CA PHE A 58 -4.68 -34.39 6.90
C PHE A 58 -5.95 -34.38 6.05
N ASP A 59 -5.83 -34.19 4.74
CA ASP A 59 -6.94 -34.44 3.82
C ASP A 59 -7.04 -35.97 3.63
N PRO A 60 -8.08 -36.64 4.18
CA PRO A 60 -8.26 -38.09 3.99
C PRO A 60 -8.54 -38.47 2.52
N ASN A 61 -8.69 -37.50 1.62
CA ASN A 61 -8.91 -37.69 0.20
C ASN A 61 -7.65 -37.40 -0.66
N ASP A 62 -6.52 -36.95 -0.07
CA ASP A 62 -5.23 -36.78 -0.76
C ASP A 62 -4.50 -38.12 -1.05
N SER A 63 -5.16 -39.25 -0.79
CA SER A 63 -4.63 -40.61 -1.01
C SER A 63 -5.18 -41.33 -2.26
N GLU A 64 -5.72 -40.61 -3.25
CA GLU A 64 -5.94 -41.15 -4.61
C GLU A 64 -5.03 -40.48 -5.67
#